data_AF-A0A661XKX1-F1
#
_entry.id   AF-A0A661XKX1-F1
#
_cell.length_a   1.000
_cell.length_b   1.000
_cell.length_c   1.000
_cell.angle_alpha   90.00
_cell.angle_beta   90.00
_cell.angle_gamma   90.00
#
_symmetry.space_group_name_H-M   'P 1'
#
loop_
_entity.id
_entity.type
_entity.pdbx_description
1 polymer ?
#
loop_
_entity_poly.entity_id
_entity_poly.type
_entity_poly.pdbx_seq_one_letter_code
_entity_poly.pdbx_strand_id
1 'polypeptide(L)'
;MKHSAYFEEARTAKKWFLMDKNYILRESQLVLKEQLVFWTTKYAKTFYQQHHNPLGLVDDTVAQIVEAKFTDYHLLETFYSKLASVYRYKHGETQLEMLFDGATHYEKYKTDWLETYKMWVNELFTEWLTLRAILELTVFTKPDTHQIQLIDLRLQTYIEEYFDIRLYVYKGIVDTHEVA
;
A
#
# COMPACT_ATOMS: atom_id res chain seq x y z
N MET A 1 20.43 -1.83 -16.21
CA MET A 1 20.60 -0.40 -15.83
C MET A 1 19.55 0.13 -14.85
N LYS A 2 18.25 -0.22 -14.94
CA LYS A 2 17.24 0.26 -13.99
C LYS A 2 17.40 -0.25 -12.54
N HIS A 3 17.87 -1.49 -12.35
CA HIS A 3 18.10 -2.09 -11.02
C HIS A 3 19.05 -1.25 -10.15
N SER A 4 20.16 -0.77 -10.74
CA SER A 4 21.14 0.07 -10.03
C SER A 4 20.57 1.43 -9.59
N ALA A 5 19.64 2.00 -10.35
CA ALA A 5 18.97 3.25 -9.96
C ALA A 5 18.00 3.03 -8.79
N TYR A 6 17.21 1.95 -8.82
CA TYR A 6 16.29 1.60 -7.73
C TYR A 6 17.01 1.26 -6.43
N PHE A 7 18.18 0.62 -6.51
CA PHE A 7 19.02 0.35 -5.35
C PHE A 7 19.49 1.64 -4.66
N GLU A 8 19.99 2.63 -5.42
CA GLU A 8 20.43 3.90 -4.86
C GLU A 8 19.26 4.74 -4.31
N GLU A 9 18.09 4.69 -4.95
CA GLU A 9 16.87 5.32 -4.43
C GLU A 9 16.41 4.65 -3.12
N ALA A 10 16.40 3.31 -3.04
CA ALA A 10 16.06 2.57 -1.82
C ALA A 10 17.03 2.84 -0.66
N ARG A 11 18.31 3.10 -0.98
CA ARG A 11 19.35 3.46 -0.02
C ARG A 11 19.17 4.87 0.54
N THR A 12 18.77 5.82 -0.31
CA THR A 12 18.58 7.24 0.03
C THR A 12 17.17 7.59 0.51
N ALA A 13 16.20 6.69 0.30
CA ALA A 13 14.82 6.85 0.73
C ALA A 13 14.71 7.11 2.24
N LYS A 14 13.79 8.00 2.61
CA LYS A 14 13.51 8.39 3.99
C LYS A 14 13.25 7.14 4.83
N LYS A 15 14.11 6.88 5.81
CA LYS A 15 13.96 5.77 6.74
C LYS A 15 12.80 6.07 7.66
N TRP A 16 11.79 5.22 7.65
CA TRP A 16 10.65 5.39 8.54
C TRP A 16 11.02 4.98 9.98
N PHE A 17 11.96 4.06 10.20
CA PHE A 17 12.41 3.66 11.55
C PHE A 17 13.89 3.21 11.56
N LEU A 18 14.51 3.19 12.75
CA LEU A 18 15.96 2.96 12.94
C LEU A 18 16.44 1.58 12.43
N MET A 19 15.58 0.56 12.54
CA MET A 19 15.84 -0.83 12.15
C MET A 19 15.61 -1.10 10.65
N ASP A 20 15.14 -0.12 9.87
CA ASP A 20 14.84 -0.30 8.45
C ASP A 20 16.15 -0.34 7.63
N LYS A 21 16.85 -1.47 7.68
CA LYS A 21 18.16 -1.71 7.03
C LYS A 21 18.08 -2.70 5.87
N ASN A 22 16.90 -3.26 5.58
CA ASN A 22 16.73 -4.27 4.53
C ASN A 22 16.61 -3.62 3.15
N TYR A 23 17.77 -3.28 2.57
CA TYR A 23 17.84 -2.61 1.28
C TYR A 23 17.28 -3.44 0.12
N ILE A 24 17.45 -4.77 0.15
CA ILE A 24 16.91 -5.68 -0.87
C ILE A 24 15.38 -5.70 -0.83
N LEU A 25 14.79 -5.76 0.36
CA LEU A 25 13.34 -5.66 0.53
C LEU A 25 12.81 -4.30 0.05
N ARG A 26 13.46 -3.20 0.44
CA ARG A 26 13.07 -1.86 -0.03
C ARG A 26 13.14 -1.72 -1.55
N GLU A 27 14.20 -2.24 -2.17
CA GLU A 27 14.35 -2.25 -3.62
C GLU A 27 13.22 -3.06 -4.28
N SER A 28 12.93 -4.24 -3.75
CA SER A 28 11.83 -5.09 -4.22
C SER A 28 10.49 -4.34 -4.16
N GLN A 29 10.23 -3.64 -3.06
CA GLN A 29 9.05 -2.80 -2.89
C GLN A 29 9.05 -1.60 -3.84
N LEU A 30 10.19 -0.95 -4.08
CA LEU A 30 10.27 0.20 -4.98
C LEU A 30 9.95 -0.21 -6.43
N VAL A 31 10.52 -1.32 -6.89
CA VAL A 31 10.28 -1.87 -8.24
C VAL A 31 8.83 -2.28 -8.44
N LEU A 32 8.15 -2.76 -7.38
CA LEU A 32 6.74 -3.15 -7.43
C LEU A 32 5.75 -1.99 -7.26
N LYS A 33 6.20 -0.80 -6.84
CA LYS A 33 5.33 0.33 -6.47
C LYS A 33 4.32 0.67 -7.56
N GLU A 34 4.80 0.97 -8.76
CA GLU A 34 3.95 1.39 -9.88
C GLU A 34 2.92 0.31 -10.23
N GLN A 35 3.37 -0.95 -10.32
CA GLN A 35 2.50 -2.10 -10.61
C GLN A 35 1.41 -2.27 -9.55
N LEU A 36 1.76 -2.19 -8.26
CA LEU A 36 0.83 -2.44 -7.17
C LEU A 36 -0.14 -1.27 -6.95
N VAL A 37 0.30 -0.03 -7.13
CA VAL A 37 -0.57 1.16 -7.12
C VAL A 37 -1.62 1.07 -8.24
N PHE A 38 -1.17 0.73 -9.45
CA PHE A 38 -2.06 0.55 -10.59
C PHE A 38 -3.05 -0.60 -10.36
N TRP A 39 -2.56 -1.72 -9.84
CA TRP A 39 -3.39 -2.86 -9.48
C TRP A 39 -4.44 -2.48 -8.43
N THR A 40 -4.07 -1.75 -7.38
CA THR A 40 -4.97 -1.32 -6.29
C THR A 40 -6.15 -0.52 -6.84
N THR A 41 -5.87 0.40 -7.76
CA THR A 41 -6.92 1.22 -8.37
C THR A 41 -7.94 0.37 -9.14
N LYS A 42 -7.46 -0.55 -9.97
CA LYS A 42 -8.33 -1.46 -10.73
C LYS A 42 -9.11 -2.37 -9.79
N TYR A 43 -8.41 -2.90 -8.79
CA TYR A 43 -8.98 -3.83 -7.85
C TYR A 43 -10.07 -3.20 -6.99
N ALA A 44 -9.94 -1.93 -6.56
CA ALA A 44 -10.98 -1.22 -5.81
C ALA A 44 -12.32 -1.19 -6.57
N LYS A 45 -12.28 -0.95 -7.88
CA LYS A 45 -13.48 -0.97 -8.73
C LYS A 45 -14.11 -2.36 -8.80
N THR A 46 -13.29 -3.38 -9.05
CA THR A 46 -13.75 -4.77 -9.11
C THR A 46 -14.32 -5.23 -7.78
N PHE A 47 -13.66 -4.89 -6.67
CA PHE A 47 -14.09 -5.22 -5.33
C PHE A 47 -15.45 -4.58 -5.01
N TYR A 48 -15.63 -3.29 -5.33
CA TYR A 48 -16.91 -2.60 -5.20
C TYR A 48 -18.03 -3.31 -5.96
N GLN A 49 -17.79 -3.66 -7.23
CA GLN A 49 -18.78 -4.35 -8.05
C GLN A 49 -19.16 -5.70 -7.46
N GLN A 50 -18.20 -6.48 -6.96
CA GLN A 50 -18.45 -7.81 -6.43
C GLN A 50 -19.19 -7.79 -5.09
N HIS A 51 -18.85 -6.85 -4.19
CA HIS A 51 -19.34 -6.87 -2.81
C HIS A 51 -20.49 -5.89 -2.55
N HIS A 52 -20.51 -4.76 -3.26
CA HIS A 52 -21.50 -3.69 -3.05
C HIS A 52 -22.48 -3.53 -4.21
N ASN A 53 -22.21 -4.09 -5.40
CA ASN A 53 -23.15 -4.16 -6.51
C ASN A 53 -23.24 -5.55 -7.16
N PRO A 54 -23.52 -6.63 -6.39
CA PRO A 54 -23.55 -7.99 -6.92
C PRO A 54 -24.64 -8.22 -7.97
N LEU A 55 -25.70 -7.41 -7.96
CA LEU A 55 -26.80 -7.47 -8.93
C LEU A 55 -26.50 -6.72 -10.24
N GLY A 56 -25.38 -6.00 -10.31
CA GLY A 56 -24.99 -5.24 -11.50
C GLY A 56 -25.98 -4.14 -11.87
N LEU A 57 -26.66 -3.56 -10.88
CA LEU A 57 -27.58 -2.44 -11.11
C LEU A 57 -26.76 -1.23 -11.56
N VAL A 58 -27.18 -0.59 -12.65
CA VAL A 58 -26.51 0.60 -13.17
C VAL A 58 -27.23 1.82 -12.62
N ASP A 59 -26.58 2.48 -11.68
CA ASP A 59 -26.93 3.83 -11.23
C ASP A 59 -25.80 4.81 -11.61
N ASP A 60 -26.03 6.10 -11.37
CA ASP A 60 -25.06 7.16 -11.70
C ASP A 60 -23.70 6.95 -11.02
N THR A 61 -23.67 6.36 -9.82
CA THR A 61 -22.43 6.08 -9.06
C THR A 61 -21.66 4.93 -9.71
N VAL A 62 -22.36 3.85 -10.07
CA VAL A 62 -21.78 2.68 -10.73
C VAL A 62 -21.26 3.06 -12.11
N ALA A 63 -21.99 3.89 -12.85
CA ALA A 63 -21.54 4.42 -14.15
C ALA A 63 -20.21 5.19 -14.00
N GLN A 64 -20.11 6.08 -13.01
CA GLN A 64 -18.87 6.80 -12.71
C GLN A 64 -17.71 5.85 -12.36
N ILE A 65 -17.94 4.82 -11.53
CA ILE A 65 -16.92 3.84 -11.17
C ILE A 65 -16.41 3.09 -12.39
N VAL A 66 -17.31 2.66 -13.28
CA VAL A 66 -16.95 1.92 -14.50
C VAL A 66 -16.16 2.81 -15.46
N GLU A 67 -16.62 4.04 -15.70
CA GLU A 67 -16.05 4.94 -16.71
C GLU A 67 -14.77 5.65 -16.27
N ALA A 68 -14.53 5.78 -14.96
CA ALA A 68 -13.40 6.53 -14.43
C ALA A 68 -12.06 6.02 -14.99
N LYS A 69 -11.28 6.91 -15.61
CA LYS A 69 -9.90 6.62 -16.00
C LYS A 69 -8.98 7.29 -15.01
N PHE A 70 -8.38 6.49 -14.15
CA PHE A 70 -7.42 7.00 -13.18
C PHE A 70 -6.07 7.22 -13.85
N THR A 71 -5.63 8.47 -13.89
CA THR A 71 -4.32 8.88 -14.44
C THR A 71 -3.36 9.35 -13.36
N ASP A 72 -3.88 9.70 -12.19
CA ASP A 72 -3.15 10.37 -11.11
C ASP A 72 -2.60 9.37 -10.08
N TYR A 73 -1.84 8.39 -10.54
CA TYR A 73 -1.33 7.28 -9.72
C TYR A 73 -0.56 7.71 -8.47
N HIS A 74 0.07 8.89 -8.52
CA HIS A 74 0.78 9.49 -7.39
C HIS A 74 -0.09 9.65 -6.13
N LEU A 75 -1.42 9.81 -6.28
CA LEU A 75 -2.35 9.96 -5.15
C LEU A 75 -2.42 8.72 -4.24
N LEU A 76 -2.09 7.54 -4.75
CA LEU A 76 -2.07 6.30 -3.97
C LEU A 76 -0.67 5.88 -3.51
N GLU A 77 0.37 6.63 -3.89
CA GLU A 77 1.74 6.30 -3.47
C GLU A 77 1.91 6.42 -1.95
N THR A 78 1.21 7.36 -1.30
CA THR A 78 1.20 7.50 0.16
C THR A 78 0.63 6.25 0.82
N PHE A 79 -0.52 5.76 0.35
CA PHE A 79 -1.15 4.53 0.85
C PHE A 79 -0.22 3.33 0.68
N TYR A 80 0.36 3.16 -0.52
CA TYR A 80 1.33 2.11 -0.79
C TYR A 80 2.54 2.17 0.16
N SER A 81 3.11 3.37 0.32
CA SER A 81 4.31 3.59 1.14
C SER A 81 4.06 3.29 2.62
N LYS A 82 2.85 3.58 3.12
CA LYS A 82 2.43 3.21 4.48
C LYS A 82 2.44 1.68 4.63
N LEU A 83 1.73 0.94 3.77
CA LEU A 83 1.71 -0.52 3.81
C LEU A 83 3.10 -1.15 3.67
N ALA A 84 3.92 -0.64 2.75
CA ALA A 84 5.29 -1.10 2.58
C ALA A 84 6.11 -0.92 3.86
N SER A 85 5.89 0.19 4.58
CA SER A 85 6.56 0.48 5.85
C SER A 85 6.08 -0.42 6.98
N VAL A 86 4.77 -0.71 7.05
CA VAL A 86 4.21 -1.71 7.97
C VAL A 86 4.85 -3.08 7.73
N TYR A 87 4.95 -3.50 6.47
CA TYR A 87 5.57 -4.78 6.13
C TYR A 87 7.04 -4.84 6.55
N ARG A 88 7.81 -3.78 6.27
CA ARG A 88 9.21 -3.72 6.71
C ARG A 88 9.32 -3.74 8.24
N TYR A 89 8.37 -3.18 8.96
CA TYR A 89 8.36 -3.27 10.42
C TYR A 89 8.08 -4.70 10.90
N LYS A 90 7.08 -5.37 10.33
CA LYS A 90 6.69 -6.74 10.72
C LYS A 90 7.68 -7.83 10.26
N HIS A 91 8.42 -7.61 9.17
CA HIS A 91 9.26 -8.64 8.52
C HIS A 91 10.71 -8.22 8.23
N GLY A 92 11.13 -7.01 8.63
CA GLY A 92 12.38 -6.40 8.18
C GLY A 92 13.66 -6.97 8.80
N GLU A 93 13.57 -7.71 9.90
CA GLU A 93 14.75 -8.23 10.62
C GLU A 93 15.41 -9.42 9.92
N THR A 94 14.69 -10.11 9.03
CA THR A 94 15.08 -11.44 8.55
C THR A 94 15.96 -11.41 7.30
N GLN A 95 17.11 -10.73 7.35
CA GLN A 95 18.01 -10.59 6.18
C GLN A 95 18.81 -11.85 5.81
N LEU A 96 18.90 -12.84 6.70
CA LEU A 96 19.86 -13.96 6.60
C LEU A 96 19.19 -15.34 6.54
N GLU A 97 17.92 -15.42 6.16
CA GLU A 97 17.25 -16.71 5.95
C GLU A 97 17.91 -17.49 4.79
N MET A 98 18.51 -18.65 5.08
CA MET A 98 19.03 -19.51 4.01
C MET A 98 17.88 -19.99 3.11
N LEU A 99 17.97 -19.65 1.82
CA LEU A 99 17.06 -20.14 0.80
C LEU A 99 17.64 -21.42 0.20
N PHE A 100 16.95 -22.54 0.38
CA PHE A 100 17.38 -23.86 -0.10
C PHE A 100 16.83 -24.19 -1.50
N ASP A 101 15.97 -23.35 -2.06
CA ASP A 101 15.31 -23.50 -3.35
C ASP A 101 16.10 -22.89 -4.52
N GLY A 102 17.24 -22.25 -4.25
CA GLY A 102 18.08 -21.59 -5.25
C GLY A 102 17.54 -20.23 -5.72
N ALA A 103 16.44 -19.73 -5.15
CA ALA A 103 15.94 -18.40 -5.42
C ALA A 103 16.84 -17.33 -4.78
N THR A 104 16.88 -16.15 -5.39
CA THR A 104 17.54 -15.00 -4.75
C THR A 104 16.63 -14.39 -3.67
N HIS A 105 17.23 -13.80 -2.62
CA HIS A 105 16.47 -13.04 -1.63
C HIS A 105 15.62 -11.93 -2.26
N TYR A 106 16.10 -11.33 -3.34
CA TYR A 106 15.35 -10.32 -4.09
C TYR A 106 14.07 -10.90 -4.70
N GLU A 107 14.14 -12.05 -5.37
CA GLU A 107 12.96 -12.70 -5.95
C GLU A 107 11.96 -13.15 -4.88
N LYS A 108 12.47 -13.70 -3.76
CA LYS A 108 11.63 -14.06 -2.62
C LYS A 108 10.92 -12.83 -2.06
N TYR A 109 11.65 -11.78 -1.67
CA TYR A 109 11.05 -10.56 -1.12
C TYR A 109 10.07 -9.89 -2.08
N LYS A 110 10.34 -9.94 -3.39
CA LYS A 110 9.43 -9.43 -4.40
C LYS A 110 8.12 -10.22 -4.43
N THR A 111 8.19 -11.54 -4.44
CA THR A 111 7.00 -12.41 -4.43
C THR A 111 6.22 -12.27 -3.14
N ASP A 112 6.89 -12.41 -1.99
CA ASP A 112 6.29 -12.31 -0.66
C ASP A 112 5.60 -10.95 -0.47
N TRP A 113 6.26 -9.86 -0.88
CA TRP A 113 5.66 -8.53 -0.79
C TRP A 113 4.45 -8.37 -1.72
N LEU A 114 4.53 -8.86 -2.96
CA LEU A 114 3.44 -8.76 -3.91
C LEU A 114 2.19 -9.52 -3.42
N GLU A 115 2.37 -10.72 -2.88
CA GLU A 115 1.29 -11.54 -2.34
C GLU A 115 0.70 -10.92 -1.07
N THR A 116 1.57 -10.53 -0.13
CA THR A 116 1.16 -9.92 1.14
C THR A 116 0.43 -8.60 0.91
N TYR A 117 0.93 -7.74 0.01
CA TYR A 117 0.27 -6.49 -0.32
C TYR A 117 -1.15 -6.71 -0.85
N LYS A 118 -1.33 -7.65 -1.79
CA LYS A 118 -2.64 -7.93 -2.37
C LYS A 118 -3.62 -8.48 -1.34
N MET A 119 -3.14 -9.38 -0.47
CA MET A 119 -3.90 -9.91 0.65
C MET A 119 -4.34 -8.79 1.60
N TRP A 120 -3.40 -7.94 2.05
CA TRP A 120 -3.72 -6.82 2.95
C TRP A 120 -4.69 -5.82 2.32
N VAL A 121 -4.53 -5.50 1.03
CA VAL A 121 -5.49 -4.62 0.34
C VAL A 121 -6.88 -5.25 0.29
N ASN A 122 -6.99 -6.55 -0.01
CA ASN A 122 -8.26 -7.26 0.02
C ASN A 122 -8.90 -7.21 1.41
N GLU A 123 -8.14 -7.47 2.46
CA GLU A 123 -8.63 -7.43 3.85
C GLU A 123 -9.07 -6.02 4.26
N LEU A 124 -8.26 -5.01 3.96
CA LEU A 124 -8.59 -3.61 4.21
C LEU A 124 -9.85 -3.16 3.48
N PHE A 125 -10.10 -3.66 2.26
CA PHE A 125 -11.29 -3.29 1.49
C PHE A 125 -12.58 -3.93 1.99
N THR A 126 -12.50 -4.93 2.87
CA THR A 126 -13.69 -5.44 3.58
C THR A 126 -14.31 -4.36 4.47
N GLU A 127 -13.50 -3.40 4.91
CA GLU A 127 -13.95 -2.21 5.61
C GLU A 127 -14.35 -1.12 4.58
N TRP A 128 -15.62 -0.72 4.62
CA TRP A 128 -16.21 0.16 3.62
C TRP A 128 -15.55 1.54 3.57
N LEU A 129 -15.16 2.12 4.70
CA LEU A 129 -14.57 3.46 4.75
C LEU A 129 -13.22 3.51 4.03
N THR A 130 -12.46 2.42 4.08
CA THR A 130 -11.18 2.25 3.41
C THR A 130 -11.39 2.15 1.90
N LEU A 131 -12.29 1.27 1.46
CA LEU A 131 -12.65 1.17 0.04
C LEU A 131 -13.17 2.51 -0.49
N ARG A 132 -14.07 3.16 0.25
CA ARG A 132 -14.64 4.45 -0.11
C ARG A 132 -13.56 5.53 -0.23
N ALA A 133 -12.62 5.60 0.71
CA ALA A 133 -11.51 6.56 0.65
C ALA A 133 -10.64 6.37 -0.61
N ILE A 134 -10.38 5.12 -1.00
CA ILE A 134 -9.66 4.82 -2.25
C ILE A 134 -10.49 5.22 -3.48
N LEU A 135 -11.80 4.99 -3.49
CA LEU A 135 -12.68 5.42 -4.58
C LEU A 135 -12.82 6.95 -4.64
N GLU A 136 -12.80 7.65 -3.50
CA GLU A 136 -12.77 9.12 -3.44
C GLU A 136 -11.51 9.68 -4.11
N LEU A 137 -10.34 9.05 -3.91
CA LEU A 137 -9.09 9.45 -4.56
C LEU A 137 -9.04 9.11 -6.05
N THR A 138 -9.70 8.03 -6.47
CA THR A 138 -9.49 7.44 -7.80
C THR A 138 -10.63 7.63 -8.78
N VAL A 139 -11.86 7.80 -8.30
CA VAL A 139 -13.09 7.78 -9.11
C VAL A 139 -13.91 9.04 -8.94
N PHE A 140 -14.28 9.42 -7.72
CA PHE A 140 -15.43 10.32 -7.51
C PHE A 140 -15.12 11.80 -7.65
N THR A 141 -13.89 12.24 -7.37
CA THR A 141 -13.57 13.67 -7.42
C THR A 141 -12.10 13.84 -7.77
N LYS A 142 -11.74 14.92 -8.48
CA LYS A 142 -10.36 15.42 -8.46
C LYS A 142 -10.20 16.18 -7.16
N PRO A 143 -9.69 15.55 -6.09
CA PRO A 143 -9.72 16.18 -4.79
C PRO A 143 -8.69 17.31 -4.79
N ASP A 144 -9.02 18.41 -4.12
CA ASP A 144 -8.01 19.44 -3.86
C ASP A 144 -6.95 18.94 -2.88
N THR A 145 -5.85 19.70 -2.72
CA THR A 145 -4.74 19.31 -1.85
C THR A 145 -5.17 19.05 -0.40
N HIS A 146 -6.13 19.81 0.12
CA HIS A 146 -6.61 19.66 1.49
C HIS A 146 -7.47 18.39 1.64
N GLN A 147 -8.33 18.11 0.66
CA GLN A 147 -9.12 16.88 0.60
C GLN A 147 -8.23 15.65 0.52
N ILE A 148 -7.18 15.66 -0.30
CA ILE A 148 -6.20 14.57 -0.39
C ILE A 148 -5.58 14.31 0.99
N GLN A 149 -5.15 15.36 1.70
CA GLN A 149 -4.56 15.23 3.04
C GLN A 149 -5.54 14.63 4.06
N LEU A 150 -6.82 15.03 4.02
CA LEU A 150 -7.85 14.45 4.88
C LEU A 150 -8.14 12.98 4.56
N ILE A 151 -8.16 12.61 3.27
CA ILE A 151 -8.31 11.22 2.87
C ILE A 151 -7.09 10.40 3.35
N ASP A 152 -5.89 10.93 3.15
CA ASP A 152 -4.65 10.28 3.59
C ASP A 152 -4.59 10.06 5.10
N LEU A 153 -5.09 11.00 5.90
CA LEU A 153 -5.17 10.87 7.36
C LEU A 153 -6.16 9.78 7.79
N ARG A 154 -7.33 9.73 7.14
CA ARG A 154 -8.33 8.66 7.37
C ARG A 154 -7.75 7.29 7.02
N LEU A 155 -7.15 7.16 5.83
CA LEU A 155 -6.49 5.92 5.40
C LEU A 155 -5.36 5.52 6.36
N GLN A 156 -4.60 6.47 6.89
CA GLN A 156 -3.59 6.17 7.90
C GLN A 156 -4.24 5.58 9.15
N THR A 157 -5.30 6.20 9.64
CA THR A 157 -6.01 5.75 10.85
C THR A 157 -6.52 4.31 10.66
N TYR A 158 -7.11 4.00 9.49
CA TYR A 158 -7.58 2.65 9.20
C TYR A 158 -6.45 1.62 9.10
N ILE A 159 -5.30 1.99 8.53
CA ILE A 159 -4.11 1.14 8.51
C ILE A 159 -3.60 0.89 9.95
N GLU A 160 -3.51 1.94 10.76
CA GLU A 160 -3.06 1.87 12.15
C GLU A 160 -3.96 0.96 12.98
N GLU A 161 -5.28 1.11 12.86
CA GLU A 161 -6.28 0.27 13.52
C GLU A 161 -6.21 -1.19 13.06
N TYR A 162 -6.11 -1.42 11.73
CA TYR A 162 -6.07 -2.77 11.18
C TYR A 162 -4.82 -3.56 11.61
N PHE A 163 -3.67 -2.90 11.65
CA PHE A 163 -2.40 -3.56 11.98
C PHE A 163 -2.01 -3.48 13.46
N ASP A 164 -2.79 -2.76 14.26
CA ASP A 164 -2.54 -2.41 15.66
C ASP A 164 -1.16 -1.78 15.87
N ILE A 165 -0.89 -0.68 15.15
CA ILE A 165 0.38 0.04 15.18
C ILE A 165 0.13 1.56 15.12
N ARG A 166 1.13 2.37 15.48
CA ARG A 166 1.09 3.83 15.21
C ARG A 166 2.20 4.29 14.27
N LEU A 167 1.84 5.02 13.22
CA LEU A 167 2.75 5.56 12.21
C LEU A 167 3.09 7.03 12.52
N TYR A 168 4.24 7.28 13.15
CA TYR A 168 4.72 8.63 13.41
C TYR A 168 5.72 9.09 12.35
N VAL A 169 5.48 10.27 11.76
CA VAL A 169 6.37 10.88 10.73
C VAL A 169 7.81 11.13 11.22
N TYR A 170 8.01 11.30 12.54
CA TYR A 170 9.31 11.60 13.16
C TYR A 170 9.86 10.48 14.06
N LYS A 171 9.01 9.57 14.55
CA LYS A 171 9.42 8.48 15.44
C LYS A 171 9.39 7.10 14.78
N GLY A 172 8.79 6.99 13.59
CA GLY A 172 8.58 5.72 12.91
C GLY A 172 7.38 4.95 13.42
N ILE A 173 7.44 3.63 13.31
CA ILE A 173 6.37 2.73 13.77
C ILE A 173 6.61 2.40 15.25
N VAL A 174 5.59 2.56 16.08
CA VAL A 174 5.61 2.22 17.51
C VAL A 174 4.48 1.24 17.80
N ASP A 175 4.81 0.15 18.50
CA ASP A 175 3.84 -0.83 18.99
C ASP A 175 2.99 -0.18 20.09
N THR A 176 1.67 -0.36 20.02
CA THR A 176 0.70 0.14 20.99
C THR A 176 0.76 -0.59 22.32
N HIS A 177 1.30 -1.81 22.37
CA HIS A 177 1.37 -2.65 23.57
C HIS A 177 2.65 -2.51 24.40
N GLU A 178 3.74 -1.94 23.87
CA GLU A 178 5.00 -1.75 24.63
C GLU A 178 4.99 -0.54 25.57
N VAL A 179 3.93 0.28 25.57
CA VAL A 179 3.85 1.54 26.34
C VAL A 179 2.85 1.48 27.50
N ALA A 180 2.54 0.27 27.99
CA ALA A 180 1.70 0.06 29.18
C ALA A 180 2.53 -0.37 30.40
#